data_AF-A0A3C1B7Y6-F1
#
_entry.id   AF-A0A3C1B7Y6-F1
#
_cell.length_a   1.000
_cell.length_b   1.000
_cell.length_c   1.000
_cell.angle_alpha   90.00
_cell.angle_beta   90.00
_cell.angle_gamma   90.00
#
_symmetry.space_group_name_H-M   'P 1'
#
loop_
_entity.id
_entity.type
_entity.pdbx_description
1 polymer ?
#
loop_
_entity_poly.entity_id
_entity_poly.type
_entity_poly.pdbx_seq_one_letter_code
_entity_poly.pdbx_strand_id
1 'polypeptide(L)' 'MAIYPVLLAGGSGTRLWPLSRKSYPKQFSNLIGKKTLFQFSAKRLTSSDIIEFASHITLTNAD' A
#
# COMPACT_ATOMS: atom_id res chain seq x y z
N MET A 1 15.62 11.08 -15.88
CA MET A 1 14.32 10.45 -16.20
C MET A 1 13.65 10.11 -14.88
N ALA A 2 12.44 10.60 -14.61
CA ALA A 2 11.78 10.38 -13.32
C ALA A 2 11.01 9.06 -13.34
N ILE A 3 11.18 8.23 -12.31
CA ILE A 3 10.37 7.01 -12.13
C ILE A 3 9.16 7.40 -11.27
N TYR A 4 7.96 7.10 -11.78
CA TYR A 4 6.69 7.33 -11.09
C TYR A 4 6.19 6.01 -10.51
N PRO A 5 6.28 5.80 -9.19
CA PRO A 5 5.79 4.57 -8.59
C PRO A 5 4.26 4.50 -8.65
N VAL A 6 3.75 3.29 -8.91
CA VAL A 6 2.31 3.01 -8.80
C VAL A 6 2.09 2.05 -7.64
N LEU A 7 1.33 2.49 -6.64
CA LEU A 7 0.95 1.70 -5.48
C LEU A 7 -0.46 1.14 -5.69
N LEU A 8 -0.54 -0.16 -5.97
CA LEU A 8 -1.80 -0.88 -6.13
C LEU A 8 -2.37 -1.27 -4.76
N ALA A 9 -3.47 -0.64 -4.36
CA ALA A 9 -4.07 -0.77 -3.04
C ALA A 9 -5.54 -1.24 -3.10
N GLY A 10 -5.85 -2.20 -3.98
CA GLY A 10 -7.18 -2.80 -4.13
C GLY A 10 -7.35 -4.18 -3.50
N GLY A 11 -8.57 -4.71 -3.58
CA GLY A 11 -8.96 -6.05 -3.13
C GLY A 11 -9.50 -6.12 -1.70
N SER A 12 -10.50 -6.98 -1.49
CA SER A 12 -11.23 -7.11 -0.21
C SER A 12 -10.53 -7.98 0.84
N GLY A 13 -9.49 -8.72 0.45
CA GLY A 13 -8.65 -9.51 1.37
C GLY A 13 -9.37 -10.65 2.09
N THR A 14 -10.32 -11.34 1.43
CA THR A 14 -11.17 -12.39 2.04
C THR A 14 -10.42 -13.53 2.71
N ARG A 15 -9.18 -13.83 2.30
CA ARG A 15 -8.34 -14.87 2.91
C ARG A 15 -7.83 -14.54 4.32
N LEU A 16 -7.87 -13.27 4.72
CA LEU A 16 -7.48 -12.81 6.06
C LEU A 16 -8.71 -12.50 6.93
N TRP A 17 -9.86 -13.09 6.63
CA TRP A 17 -11.00 -12.97 7.53
C TRP A 17 -10.66 -13.59 8.91
N PRO A 18 -11.07 -12.99 10.05
CA PRO A 18 -11.98 -11.84 10.21
C PRO A 18 -11.29 -10.47 10.17
N LEU A 19 -9.96 -10.45 10.04
CA LEU A 19 -9.16 -9.24 10.09
C LEU A 19 -9.42 -8.32 8.89
N SER A 20 -9.50 -8.87 7.68
CA SER A 20 -9.82 -8.13 6.46
C SER A 20 -11.28 -8.35 6.07
N ARG A 21 -12.00 -7.25 5.93
CA ARG A 21 -13.41 -7.21 5.52
C ARG A 21 -13.55 -6.21 4.38
N LYS A 22 -14.67 -6.25 3.63
CA LYS A 22 -14.92 -5.26 2.57
C LYS A 22 -14.81 -3.82 3.10
N SER A 23 -15.40 -3.54 4.27
CA SER A 23 -15.33 -2.23 4.93
C SER A 23 -14.00 -1.93 5.64
N TYR A 24 -13.13 -2.94 5.79
CA TYR A 24 -11.82 -2.77 6.40
C TYR A 24 -10.76 -3.62 5.68
N PRO A 25 -10.30 -3.15 4.51
CA PRO A 25 -9.33 -3.88 3.69
C PRO A 25 -7.97 -4.05 4.38
N LYS A 26 -7.31 -5.18 4.15
CA LYS A 26 -6.03 -5.54 4.78
C LYS A 26 -4.95 -4.46 4.67
N GLN A 27 -4.90 -3.69 3.59
CA GLN A 27 -3.88 -2.67 3.35
C GLN A 27 -3.87 -1.57 4.43
N PHE A 28 -5.01 -1.36 5.11
CA PHE A 28 -5.13 -0.39 6.20
C PHE A 28 -4.97 -1.00 7.59
N SER A 29 -4.66 -2.30 7.67
CA SER A 29 -4.40 -2.99 8.94
C SER A 29 -2.92 -2.95 9.32
N ASN A 30 -2.65 -2.81 10.62
CA ASN A 30 -1.31 -2.86 11.22
C ASN A 30 -0.91 -4.31 11.53
N LEU A 31 -0.80 -5.12 10.48
CA LEU A 31 -0.49 -6.53 10.60
C LEU A 31 0.91 -6.82 11.15
N ILE A 32 1.86 -5.93 10.88
CA ILE A 32 3.26 -6.09 11.27
C ILE A 32 3.72 -4.79 11.90
N GLY A 33 3.93 -4.77 13.22
CA GLY A 33 4.41 -3.58 13.93
C GLY A 33 3.38 -2.44 13.97
N LYS A 34 3.86 -1.19 13.84
CA LYS A 34 3.08 0.02 14.19
C LYS A 34 2.45 0.77 13.01
N LYS A 35 2.66 0.33 11.76
CA LYS A 35 2.15 1.01 10.55
C LYS A 35 1.28 0.07 9.73
N THR A 36 0.43 0.66 8.90
CA THR A 36 -0.41 -0.14 8.01
C THR A 36 0.43 -0.76 6.91
N LEU A 37 -0.02 -1.87 6.34
CA LEU A 37 0.64 -2.46 5.17
C LEU A 37 0.80 -1.44 4.01
N PHE A 38 -0.19 -0.55 3.85
CA PHE A 38 -0.15 0.55 2.90
C PHE A 38 1.00 1.52 3.21
N GLN A 39 1.10 2.00 4.45
CA GLN A 39 2.15 2.92 4.88
C GLN A 39 3.55 2.32 4.76
N PHE A 40 3.73 1.04 5.08
CA PHE A 40 5.00 0.35 4.85
C PHE A 40 5.34 0.29 3.36
N SER A 41 4.36 0.00 2.51
CA SER A 41 4.56 -0.07 1.06
C SER A 41 4.92 1.29 0.47
N ALA A 42 4.23 2.35 0.88
CA ALA A 42 4.53 3.72 0.45
C ALA A 42 5.95 4.16 0.87
N LYS A 43 6.41 3.79 2.06
CA LYS A 43 7.77 4.10 2.53
C LYS A 43 8.88 3.44 1.73
N ARG A 44 8.62 2.29 1.10
CA ARG A 44 9.61 1.67 0.21
C ARG A 44 9.85 2.51 -1.05
N LEU A 45 8.91 3.40 -1.38
CA LEU A 45 8.98 4.28 -2.55
C LEU A 45 9.73 5.59 -2.26
N THR A 46 10.21 5.80 -1.03
CA THR A 46 10.89 7.03 -0.62
C THR A 46 12.38 6.86 -0.37
N SER A 47 12.92 5.65 -0.51
CA SER A 47 14.34 5.37 -0.23
C SER A 47 14.95 4.47 -1.29
N SER A 48 15.92 5.00 -2.03
CA SER A 48 16.83 4.24 -2.88
C SER A 48 18.12 5.04 -3.06
N ASP A 49 19.27 4.37 -2.98
CA ASP A 49 20.59 5.01 -3.16
C ASP A 49 20.95 5.24 -4.63
N ILE A 50 20.15 4.67 -5.55
CA ILE A 50 20.43 4.63 -6.99
C ILE A 50 19.31 5.22 -7.85
N ILE A 51 18.09 5.32 -7.31
CA ILE A 51 16.90 5.75 -8.05
C ILE A 51 16.23 6.89 -7.31
N GLU A 52 15.98 7.98 -8.02
CA GLU A 52 15.09 9.04 -7.58
C GLU A 52 13.65 8.73 -8.02
N PHE A 53 12.75 8.62 -7.04
CA PHE A 53 11.32 8.42 -7.30
C PHE A 53 10.57 9.75 -7.24
N ALA A 54 9.69 9.97 -8.20
CA ALA A 54 8.68 11.02 -8.11
C ALA A 54 7.58 10.62 -7.10
N SER A 55 6.65 11.54 -6.84
CA SER A 55 5.47 11.24 -6.03
C SER A 55 4.70 10.04 -6.60
N HIS A 56 4.35 9.10 -5.72
CA HIS A 56 3.64 7.89 -6.11
C HIS A 56 2.18 8.17 -6.45
N ILE A 57 1.64 7.38 -7.37
CA ILE A 57 0.22 7.32 -7.69
C ILE A 57 -0.37 6.12 -6.96
N THR A 58 -1.46 6.30 -6.22
CA THR A 58 -2.19 5.18 -5.62
C THR A 58 -3.38 4.81 -6.50
N LEU A 59 -3.46 3.55 -6.89
CA LEU A 59 -4.60 2.98 -7.61
C LEU A 59 -5.38 2.05 -6.68
N THR A 60 -6.65 2.33 -6.46
CA THR A 60 -7.57 1.55 -5.65
C THR A 60 -8.91 1.41 -6.36
N ASN A 61 -9.75 0.49 -5.88
CA ASN A 61 -11.14 0.41 -6.32
C ASN A 61 -11.90 1.66 -5.85
N ALA A 62 -12.95 2.03 -6.59
CA ALA A 62 -13.87 3.10 -6.21
C ALA A 62 -14.81 2.69 -5.05
N ASP A 63 -15.00 1.38 -4.87
CA ASP A 63 -15.92 0.76 -3.90
C ASP A 63 -15.23 0.28 -2.62
#